data_AF-A0A7S0A4E8-F1
#
_entry.id   AF-A0A7S0A4E8-F1
#
_cell.length_a   1.000
_cell.length_b   1.000
_cell.length_c   1.000
_cell.angle_alpha   90.00
_cell.angle_beta   90.00
_cell.angle_gamma   90.00
#
_symmetry.space_group_name_H-M   'P 1'
#
loop_
_entity.id
_entity.type
_entity.pdbx_description
1 polymer ?
#
loop_
_entity_poly.entity_id
_entity_poly.type
_entity_poly.pdbx_seq_one_letter_code
_entity_poly.pdbx_strand_id
1 'polypeptide(L)'
;VLVLEASRRCGGRACTDDSRGMPLEHGCEFIHGASAITRRLCDEIGIDITPVVRWDNLHWSHAGQAAVKRSALPAAAAQMLETVDRAVEGAMKDPLADGDVSLREWCIMHAGLNETALAAAEVLIAQTCCTTLAGLSVADLQLDERNGCDERNEARLCGGYSRLVEALADSTRPTPSALLEDSAAAESSGEMRILTDAEV
;
A
#
# COMPACT_ATOMS: atom_id res chain seq x y z
N VAL A 1 -13.41 1.27 -24.98
CA VAL A 1 -11.99 1.61 -24.70
C VAL A 1 -11.11 0.56 -25.36
N LEU A 2 -10.08 0.98 -26.09
CA LEU A 2 -9.05 0.06 -26.61
C LEU A 2 -7.77 0.30 -25.81
N VAL A 3 -7.24 -0.75 -25.17
CA VAL A 3 -5.95 -0.73 -24.48
C VAL A 3 -4.95 -1.52 -25.30
N LEU A 4 -3.79 -0.92 -25.54
CA LEU A 4 -2.66 -1.56 -26.22
C LEU A 4 -1.60 -1.89 -25.18
N GLU A 5 -1.29 -3.17 -25.04
CA GLU A 5 -0.25 -3.71 -24.17
C GLU A 5 0.91 -4.21 -25.03
N ALA A 6 2.12 -3.70 -24.76
CA ALA A 6 3.31 -4.05 -25.53
C ALA A 6 3.79 -5.48 -25.23
N SER A 7 3.47 -6.00 -24.05
CA SER A 7 3.79 -7.36 -23.63
C SER A 7 2.79 -8.40 -24.15
N ARG A 8 3.18 -9.68 -24.06
CA ARG A 8 2.30 -10.84 -24.23
C ARG A 8 1.26 -11.01 -23.14
N ARG A 9 1.47 -10.34 -22.00
CA ARG A 9 0.69 -10.53 -20.78
C ARG A 9 0.21 -9.18 -20.26
N CYS A 10 -1.05 -9.12 -19.85
CA CYS A 10 -1.64 -7.95 -19.20
C CYS A 10 -1.04 -7.72 -17.80
N GLY A 11 -1.15 -6.48 -17.31
CA GLY A 11 -0.94 -6.14 -15.89
C GLY A 11 0.40 -5.48 -15.55
N GLY A 12 1.37 -5.44 -16.47
CA GLY A 12 2.66 -4.81 -16.22
C GLY A 12 3.31 -5.30 -14.93
N ARG A 13 3.51 -4.39 -13.96
CA ARG A 13 4.08 -4.68 -12.62
C ARG A 13 3.13 -5.41 -11.67
N ALA A 14 1.82 -5.36 -11.90
CA ALA A 14 0.83 -6.17 -11.19
C ALA A 14 0.83 -7.58 -11.80
N CYS A 15 1.82 -8.38 -11.41
CA CYS A 15 2.08 -9.71 -11.94
C CYS A 15 2.26 -10.69 -10.80
N THR A 16 1.61 -11.84 -10.93
CA THR A 16 1.60 -12.92 -9.96
C THR A 16 2.24 -14.14 -10.62
N ASP A 17 3.27 -14.70 -9.99
CA ASP A 17 3.90 -15.97 -10.35
C ASP A 17 3.42 -17.07 -9.41
N ASP A 18 2.67 -18.03 -9.96
CA ASP A 18 2.15 -19.19 -9.23
C ASP A 18 3.04 -20.44 -9.35
N SER A 19 4.21 -20.35 -9.99
CA SER A 19 5.10 -21.49 -10.29
C SER A 19 5.60 -22.24 -9.05
N ARG A 20 5.49 -21.63 -7.87
CA ARG A 20 5.93 -22.18 -6.58
C ARG A 20 4.81 -22.77 -5.73
N GLY A 21 3.59 -22.89 -6.27
CA GLY A 21 2.43 -23.40 -5.53
C GLY A 21 1.85 -22.39 -4.52
N MET A 22 2.28 -21.14 -4.59
CA MET A 22 1.71 -19.99 -3.89
C MET A 22 1.86 -18.75 -4.78
N PRO A 23 0.94 -17.76 -4.68
CA PRO A 23 1.03 -16.54 -5.48
C PRO A 23 2.21 -15.68 -5.02
N LEU A 24 3.16 -15.43 -5.91
CA LEU A 24 4.29 -14.53 -5.70
C LEU A 24 4.12 -13.26 -6.52
N GLU A 25 3.97 -12.12 -5.86
CA GLU A 25 3.78 -10.84 -6.56
C GLU A 25 5.13 -10.23 -6.96
N HIS A 26 5.24 -9.78 -8.20
CA HIS A 26 6.44 -9.08 -8.71
C HIS A 26 6.39 -7.56 -8.54
N GLY A 27 5.31 -7.03 -7.97
CA GLY A 27 5.09 -5.61 -7.76
C GLY A 27 4.22 -5.34 -6.55
N CYS A 28 2.96 -4.99 -6.78
CA CYS A 28 2.01 -4.75 -5.69
C CYS A 28 1.66 -6.04 -4.95
N GLU A 29 1.85 -6.05 -3.63
CA GLU A 29 1.50 -7.19 -2.77
C GLU A 29 0.26 -6.91 -1.91
N PHE A 30 0.08 -5.67 -1.47
CA PHE A 30 -0.98 -5.29 -0.53
C PHE A 30 -2.00 -4.36 -1.18
N ILE A 31 -3.22 -4.42 -0.67
CA ILE A 31 -4.24 -3.38 -0.80
C ILE A 31 -4.15 -2.55 0.48
N HIS A 32 -3.74 -1.29 0.36
CA HIS A 32 -3.54 -0.41 1.52
C HIS A 32 -4.85 0.31 1.88
N GLY A 33 -5.40 -0.04 3.04
CA GLY A 33 -6.57 0.59 3.63
C GLY A 33 -7.94 0.08 3.17
N ALA A 34 -8.95 0.39 3.98
CA ALA A 34 -10.29 -0.20 3.88
C ALA A 34 -11.16 0.42 2.77
N SER A 35 -10.90 1.66 2.37
CA SER A 35 -11.64 2.37 1.32
C SER A 35 -10.94 2.38 -0.03
N ALA A 36 -9.82 1.66 -0.18
CA ALA A 36 -9.12 1.54 -1.45
C ALA A 36 -10.05 1.02 -2.56
N ILE A 37 -10.02 1.68 -3.72
CA ILE A 37 -10.80 1.28 -4.91
C ILE A 37 -10.61 -0.20 -5.27
N THR A 38 -9.40 -0.75 -5.06
CA THR A 38 -9.11 -2.16 -5.30
C THR A 38 -10.00 -3.10 -4.48
N ARG A 39 -10.38 -2.75 -3.24
CA ARG A 39 -11.32 -3.57 -2.45
C ARG A 39 -12.71 -3.58 -3.06
N ARG A 40 -13.18 -2.42 -3.53
CA ARG A 40 -14.46 -2.30 -4.23
C ARG A 40 -14.47 -3.12 -5.52
N LEU A 41 -13.38 -3.05 -6.30
CA LEU A 41 -13.22 -3.86 -7.50
C LEU A 41 -13.27 -5.37 -7.17
N CYS A 42 -12.57 -5.80 -6.12
CA CYS A 42 -12.61 -7.18 -5.67
C CYS A 42 -14.03 -7.62 -5.28
N ASP A 43 -14.77 -6.80 -4.54
CA ASP A 43 -16.16 -7.09 -4.14
C ASP A 43 -17.08 -7.23 -5.36
N GLU A 44 -17.03 -6.28 -6.30
CA GLU A 44 -17.85 -6.31 -7.52
C GLU A 44 -17.53 -7.49 -8.44
N ILE A 45 -16.26 -7.89 -8.50
CA ILE A 45 -15.78 -8.99 -9.36
C ILE A 45 -15.91 -10.36 -8.67
N GLY A 46 -16.13 -10.38 -7.36
CA GLY A 46 -16.18 -11.61 -6.56
C GLY A 46 -14.81 -12.23 -6.31
N ILE A 47 -13.77 -11.41 -6.11
CA ILE A 47 -12.43 -11.86 -5.71
C ILE A 47 -12.28 -11.71 -4.20
N ASP A 48 -12.04 -12.83 -3.53
CA ASP A 48 -11.78 -12.83 -2.09
C ASP A 48 -10.48 -12.09 -1.75
N ILE A 49 -10.45 -11.50 -0.56
CA ILE A 49 -9.27 -10.86 0.01
C ILE A 49 -8.95 -11.46 1.38
N THR A 50 -7.67 -11.53 1.71
CA THR A 50 -7.19 -11.99 3.02
C THR A 50 -6.59 -10.81 3.79
N PRO A 51 -7.07 -10.49 5.00
CA PRO A 51 -6.49 -9.43 5.83
C PRO A 51 -5.01 -9.70 6.14
N VAL A 52 -4.21 -8.63 6.17
CA VAL A 52 -2.81 -8.68 6.57
C VAL A 52 -2.64 -7.92 7.88
N VAL A 53 -2.03 -8.57 8.86
CA VAL A 53 -1.69 -7.94 10.14
C VAL A 53 -0.18 -7.69 10.16
N ARG A 54 0.24 -6.47 9.81
CA ARG A 54 1.67 -6.12 9.72
C ARG A 54 2.31 -5.98 11.09
N TRP A 55 1.69 -5.21 11.98
CA TRP A 55 2.30 -4.80 13.25
C TRP A 55 2.54 -5.97 14.22
N ASP A 56 1.59 -6.90 14.33
CA ASP A 56 1.75 -8.06 15.21
C ASP A 56 2.64 -9.16 14.63
N ASN A 57 2.84 -9.16 13.31
CA ASN A 57 3.78 -10.06 12.63
C ASN A 57 5.16 -9.43 12.39
N LEU A 58 5.40 -8.21 12.89
CA LEU A 58 6.68 -7.54 12.79
C LEU A 58 7.77 -8.38 13.46
N HIS A 59 8.82 -8.66 12.70
CA HIS A 59 10.07 -9.21 13.21
C HIS A 59 11.13 -8.12 13.15
N TRP A 60 11.83 -7.91 14.26
CA TRP A 60 12.81 -6.85 14.37
C TRP A 60 14.13 -7.40 14.92
N SER A 61 15.23 -6.83 14.45
CA SER A 61 16.58 -7.19 14.91
C SER A 61 17.41 -5.95 15.14
N HIS A 62 18.45 -6.10 15.96
CA HIS A 62 19.56 -5.17 16.02
C HIS A 62 20.77 -5.82 15.34
N ALA A 63 21.74 -5.00 14.93
CA ALA A 63 22.91 -5.48 14.20
C ALA A 63 23.59 -6.67 14.90
N GLY A 64 23.77 -7.76 14.16
CA GLY A 64 24.39 -8.99 14.65
C GLY A 64 23.47 -9.92 15.46
N GLN A 65 22.17 -9.63 15.54
CA GLN A 65 21.18 -10.49 16.20
C GLN A 65 20.17 -11.06 15.20
N ALA A 66 19.63 -12.23 15.51
CA ALA A 66 18.50 -12.78 14.78
C ALA A 66 17.26 -11.90 14.99
N ALA A 67 16.44 -11.74 13.95
CA ALA A 67 15.16 -11.06 14.09
C ALA A 67 14.21 -11.89 14.95
N VAL A 68 13.55 -11.24 15.89
CA VAL A 68 12.55 -11.85 16.77
C VAL A 68 11.22 -11.14 16.60
N LYS A 69 10.12 -11.84 16.91
CA LYS A 69 8.78 -11.25 16.93
C LYS A 69 8.74 -10.04 17.87
N ARG A 70 7.91 -9.05 17.53
CA ARG A 70 7.69 -7.84 18.36
C ARG A 70 7.40 -8.17 19.82
N SER A 71 6.57 -9.19 20.08
CA SER A 71 6.22 -9.64 21.43
C SER A 71 7.38 -10.25 22.23
N ALA A 72 8.48 -10.62 21.58
CA ALA A 72 9.68 -11.18 22.19
C ALA A 72 10.84 -10.17 22.23
N LEU A 73 10.60 -8.91 21.83
CA LEU A 73 11.65 -7.88 21.86
C LEU A 73 12.02 -7.52 23.30
N PRO A 74 13.30 -7.18 23.54
CA PRO A 74 13.68 -6.51 24.78
C PRO A 74 12.86 -5.24 25.01
N ALA A 75 12.53 -4.94 26.27
CA ALA A 75 11.63 -3.84 26.64
C ALA A 75 12.05 -2.49 26.02
N ALA A 76 13.35 -2.19 25.99
CA ALA A 76 13.86 -0.95 25.40
C ALA A 76 13.58 -0.85 23.88
N ALA A 77 13.70 -1.97 23.16
CA ALA A 77 13.40 -2.01 21.73
C ALA A 77 11.90 -1.90 21.46
N ALA A 78 11.07 -2.61 22.22
CA ALA A 78 9.63 -2.50 22.13
C ALA A 78 9.15 -1.06 22.38
N GLN A 79 9.66 -0.43 23.44
CA GLN A 79 9.34 0.96 23.79
C GLN A 79 9.80 1.96 22.71
N MET A 80 10.93 1.70 22.04
CA MET A 80 11.39 2.52 20.92
C MET A 80 10.42 2.45 19.74
N LEU A 81 9.97 1.26 19.33
CA LEU A 81 9.00 1.11 18.24
C LEU A 81 7.63 1.73 18.58
N GLU A 82 7.17 1.61 19.83
CA GLU A 82 5.95 2.29 20.31
C GLU A 82 6.09 3.82 20.31
N THR A 83 7.29 4.33 20.56
CA THR A 83 7.56 5.77 20.51
C THR A 83 7.56 6.28 19.07
N VAL A 84 8.10 5.50 18.13
CA VAL A 84 8.00 5.78 16.70
C VAL A 84 6.54 5.81 16.24
N ASP A 85 5.75 4.78 16.55
CA ASP A 85 4.33 4.70 16.15
C ASP A 85 3.53 5.90 16.68
N ARG A 86 3.69 6.26 17.95
CA ARG A 86 3.06 7.47 18.52
C ARG A 86 3.52 8.77 17.87
N ALA A 87 4.79 8.88 17.48
CA ALA A 87 5.30 10.06 16.81
C ALA A 87 4.64 10.23 15.43
N VAL A 88 4.55 9.15 14.66
CA VAL A 88 3.91 9.17 13.33
C VAL A 88 2.42 9.48 13.46
N GLU A 89 1.71 8.86 14.41
CA GLU A 89 0.33 9.23 14.71
C GLU A 89 0.16 10.69 15.10
N GLY A 90 1.12 11.23 15.87
CA GLY A 90 1.16 12.64 16.24
C GLY A 90 1.26 13.53 15.01
N ALA A 91 2.19 13.23 14.10
CA ALA A 91 2.36 13.97 12.85
C ALA A 91 1.10 13.94 11.98
N MET A 92 0.44 12.79 11.87
CA MET A 92 -0.81 12.66 11.09
C MET A 92 -1.98 13.46 11.68
N LYS A 93 -1.95 13.75 12.98
CA LYS A 93 -2.99 14.52 13.70
C LYS A 93 -2.64 16.00 13.85
N ASP A 94 -1.42 16.41 13.52
CA ASP A 94 -0.94 17.77 13.72
C ASP A 94 -1.56 18.74 12.68
N PRO A 95 -2.35 19.74 13.10
CA PRO A 95 -2.77 20.80 12.20
C PRO A 95 -1.55 21.63 11.78
N LEU A 96 -1.11 21.48 10.52
CA LEU A 96 0.05 22.16 9.93
C LEU A 96 -0.13 23.68 9.82
N ALA A 97 -0.14 24.37 10.96
CA ALA A 97 -0.48 25.79 11.08
C ALA A 97 0.57 26.72 10.44
N ASP A 98 1.82 26.27 10.37
CA ASP A 98 2.97 27.04 9.84
C ASP A 98 3.49 26.51 8.49
N GLY A 99 2.71 25.67 7.82
CA GLY A 99 3.10 25.01 6.56
C GLY A 99 3.64 23.60 6.77
N ASP A 100 4.02 22.97 5.65
CA ASP A 100 4.46 21.57 5.63
C ASP A 100 5.95 21.43 5.93
N VAL A 101 6.30 20.31 6.56
CA VAL A 101 7.68 19.94 6.94
C VAL A 101 7.93 18.47 6.61
N SER A 102 9.19 18.06 6.58
CA SER A 102 9.50 16.63 6.48
C SER A 102 9.10 15.89 7.76
N LEU A 103 8.74 14.61 7.64
CA LEU A 103 8.45 13.76 8.79
C LEU A 103 9.67 13.64 9.72
N ARG A 104 10.89 13.66 9.16
CA ARG A 104 12.13 13.69 9.97
C ARG A 104 12.18 14.92 10.88
N GLU A 105 12.01 16.11 10.31
CA GLU A 105 12.05 17.37 11.06
C GLU A 105 10.95 17.40 12.12
N TRP A 106 9.73 16.98 11.75
CA TRP A 106 8.62 16.91 12.68
C TRP A 106 8.94 15.98 13.87
N CYS A 107 9.44 14.78 13.60
CA CYS A 107 9.81 13.82 14.64
C CYS A 107 10.91 14.35 15.59
N ILE A 108 11.86 15.14 15.09
CA ILE A 108 12.90 15.75 15.91
C ILE A 108 12.31 16.87 16.78
N MET A 109 11.57 17.80 16.18
CA MET A 109 11.10 19.00 16.86
C MET A 109 9.97 18.73 17.86
N HIS A 110 9.03 17.84 17.49
CA HIS A 110 7.79 17.64 18.26
C HIS A 110 7.78 16.35 19.06
N ALA A 111 8.41 15.28 18.56
CA ALA A 111 8.45 13.98 19.24
C ALA A 111 9.79 13.68 19.95
N GLY A 112 10.83 14.49 19.71
CA GLY A 112 12.14 14.31 20.33
C GLY A 112 12.81 12.97 19.99
N LEU A 113 12.55 12.42 18.79
CA LEU A 113 13.15 11.14 18.39
C LEU A 113 14.67 11.27 18.26
N ASN A 114 15.39 10.30 18.84
CA ASN A 114 16.83 10.16 18.66
C ASN A 114 17.16 9.45 17.33
N GLU A 115 18.43 9.43 16.94
CA GLU A 115 18.87 8.83 15.67
C GLU A 115 18.50 7.35 15.52
N THR A 116 18.49 6.57 16.62
CA THR A 116 18.08 5.16 16.56
C THR A 116 16.58 5.01 16.28
N ALA A 117 15.74 5.84 16.91
CA ALA A 117 14.31 5.85 16.64
C ALA A 117 14.00 6.39 15.23
N LEU A 118 14.74 7.40 14.76
CA LEU A 118 14.63 7.89 13.38
C LEU A 118 15.00 6.80 12.37
N ALA A 119 16.09 6.06 12.59
CA ALA A 119 16.46 4.93 11.73
C ALA A 119 15.38 3.82 11.73
N ALA A 120 14.72 3.59 12.87
CA ALA A 120 13.58 2.68 12.91
C ALA A 120 12.37 3.21 12.14
N ALA A 121 12.08 4.51 12.20
CA ALA A 121 11.03 5.15 11.43
C ALA A 121 11.31 5.15 9.91
N GLU A 122 12.57 5.22 9.47
CA GLU A 122 12.94 5.04 8.06
C GLU A 122 12.47 3.68 7.54
N VAL A 123 12.70 2.62 8.33
CA VAL A 123 12.30 1.25 7.97
C VAL A 123 10.81 1.05 8.13
N LEU A 124 10.19 1.56 9.19
CA LEU A 124 8.76 1.29 9.42
C LEU A 124 7.84 2.07 8.49
N ILE A 125 8.23 3.30 8.15
CA ILE A 125 7.36 4.27 7.49
C ILE A 125 7.93 4.64 6.11
N ALA A 126 9.07 5.33 6.05
CA ALA A 126 9.52 5.93 4.79
C ALA A 126 9.78 4.92 3.66
N GLN A 127 10.17 3.68 4.01
CA GLN A 127 10.35 2.60 3.03
C GLN A 127 9.07 2.30 2.22
N THR A 128 7.88 2.41 2.81
CA THR A 128 6.62 2.07 2.13
C THR A 128 6.29 3.10 1.05
N CYS A 129 6.75 4.33 1.26
CA CYS A 129 6.67 5.44 0.32
C CYS A 129 7.88 5.52 -0.65
N CYS A 130 8.79 4.53 -0.63
CA CYS A 130 10.02 4.51 -1.45
C CYS A 130 10.87 5.80 -1.32
N THR A 131 10.90 6.40 -0.14
CA THR A 131 11.64 7.64 0.15
C THR A 131 12.40 7.54 1.48
N THR A 132 12.98 8.64 1.92
CA THR A 132 13.55 8.79 3.28
C THR A 132 12.63 9.64 4.14
N LEU A 133 12.76 9.63 5.47
CA LEU A 133 11.98 10.50 6.35
C LEU A 133 12.16 11.99 6.03
N ALA A 134 13.34 12.38 5.53
CA ALA A 134 13.62 13.74 5.11
C ALA A 134 12.91 14.11 3.78
N GLY A 135 12.62 13.11 2.94
CA GLY A 135 11.88 13.28 1.69
C GLY A 135 10.38 13.03 1.82
N LEU A 136 9.89 12.60 2.99
CA LEU A 136 8.48 12.35 3.24
C LEU A 136 7.84 13.58 3.88
N SER A 137 6.85 14.16 3.22
CA SER A 137 6.07 15.30 3.71
C SER A 137 5.05 14.84 4.76
N VAL A 138 4.85 15.62 5.82
CA VAL A 138 3.77 15.37 6.78
C VAL A 138 2.40 15.62 6.13
N ALA A 139 2.27 16.69 5.32
CA ALA A 139 1.03 16.99 4.62
C ALA A 139 0.61 15.89 3.63
N ASP A 140 1.58 15.32 2.92
CA ASP A 140 1.37 14.22 1.97
C ASP A 140 0.94 12.94 2.69
N LEU A 141 1.63 12.58 3.78
CA LEU A 141 1.23 11.45 4.62
C LEU A 141 -0.20 11.61 5.18
N GLN A 142 -0.56 12.82 5.62
CA GLN A 142 -1.92 13.12 6.04
C GLN A 142 -2.94 13.03 4.90
N LEU A 143 -2.54 13.37 3.67
CA LEU A 143 -3.40 13.27 2.50
C LEU A 143 -3.65 11.81 2.12
N ASP A 144 -2.62 10.97 2.15
CA ASP A 144 -2.73 9.54 1.92
C ASP A 144 -3.70 8.88 2.90
N GLU A 145 -3.56 9.16 4.21
CA GLU A 145 -4.48 8.66 5.24
C GLU A 145 -5.93 9.12 4.96
N ARG A 146 -6.14 10.40 4.60
CA ARG A 146 -7.47 10.92 4.23
C ARG A 146 -8.05 10.28 2.97
N ASN A 147 -7.20 9.89 2.03
CA ASN A 147 -7.59 9.16 0.82
C ASN A 147 -7.84 7.67 1.11
N GLY A 148 -7.70 7.25 2.36
CA GLY A 148 -8.03 5.91 2.80
C GLY A 148 -6.89 4.92 2.69
N CYS A 149 -5.66 5.38 2.49
CA CYS A 149 -4.48 4.55 2.71
C CYS A 149 -4.31 4.34 4.20
N ASP A 150 -4.66 3.15 4.67
CA ASP A 150 -4.54 2.77 6.08
C ASP A 150 -3.71 1.49 6.17
N GLU A 151 -2.44 1.64 6.57
CA GLU A 151 -1.49 0.52 6.73
C GLU A 151 -1.89 -0.45 7.85
N ARG A 152 -2.88 -0.11 8.69
CA ARG A 152 -3.42 -1.00 9.73
C ARG A 152 -4.54 -1.89 9.19
N ASN A 153 -5.10 -1.54 8.03
CA ASN A 153 -6.16 -2.26 7.35
C ASN A 153 -5.72 -2.75 5.95
N GLU A 154 -4.58 -3.43 5.91
CA GLU A 154 -4.06 -4.04 4.69
C GLU A 154 -4.75 -5.38 4.36
N ALA A 155 -4.76 -5.74 3.08
CA ALA A 155 -5.17 -7.07 2.63
C ALA A 155 -4.35 -7.53 1.42
N ARG A 156 -4.40 -8.83 1.13
CA ARG A 156 -3.92 -9.44 -0.11
C ARG A 156 -5.10 -9.95 -0.92
N LEU A 157 -4.97 -10.01 -2.24
CA LEU A 157 -5.93 -10.70 -3.09
C LEU A 157 -5.70 -12.21 -3.03
N CYS A 158 -6.77 -12.98 -2.87
CA CYS A 158 -6.71 -14.43 -2.90
C CYS A 158 -6.37 -14.93 -4.32
N GLY A 159 -5.16 -15.48 -4.47
CA GLY A 159 -4.62 -15.88 -5.78
C GLY A 159 -3.98 -14.73 -6.57
N GLY A 160 -3.75 -13.60 -5.92
CA GLY A 160 -2.91 -12.51 -6.41
C GLY A 160 -3.54 -11.54 -7.43
N TYR A 161 -2.80 -10.49 -7.74
CA TYR A 161 -3.22 -9.35 -8.56
C TYR A 161 -3.49 -9.71 -10.02
N SER A 162 -2.86 -10.75 -10.56
CA SER A 162 -3.10 -11.15 -11.96
C SER A 162 -4.56 -11.54 -12.19
N ARG A 163 -5.23 -12.12 -11.20
CA ARG A 163 -6.66 -12.48 -11.30
C ARG A 163 -7.56 -11.26 -11.42
N LEU A 164 -7.23 -10.17 -10.71
CA LEU A 164 -7.95 -8.90 -10.83
C LEU A 164 -7.73 -8.30 -12.23
N VAL A 165 -6.49 -8.27 -12.70
CA VAL A 165 -6.15 -7.76 -14.04
C VAL A 165 -6.87 -8.55 -15.13
N GLU A 166 -6.85 -9.88 -15.05
CA GLU A 166 -7.54 -10.77 -16.01
C GLU A 166 -9.05 -10.53 -16.00
N ALA A 167 -9.66 -10.38 -14.83
CA ALA A 167 -11.08 -10.10 -14.72
C ALA A 167 -11.47 -8.72 -15.28
N LEU A 168 -10.60 -7.71 -15.14
CA LEU A 168 -10.79 -6.39 -15.74
C LEU A 168 -10.57 -6.39 -17.26
N ALA A 169 -9.72 -7.30 -17.75
CA ALA A 169 -9.43 -7.46 -19.17
C ALA A 169 -10.48 -8.29 -19.93
N ASP A 170 -11.28 -9.08 -19.22
CA ASP A 170 -12.30 -9.96 -19.78
C ASP A 170 -13.47 -9.14 -20.35
N SER A 171 -13.50 -8.99 -21.66
CA SER A 171 -14.53 -8.23 -22.38
C SER A 171 -15.94 -8.82 -22.27
N THR A 172 -16.09 -10.04 -21.74
CA THR A 172 -17.40 -10.64 -21.49
C THR A 172 -18.00 -10.20 -20.16
N ARG A 173 -17.21 -9.58 -19.28
CA ARG A 173 -17.67 -9.05 -18.00
C ARG A 173 -18.10 -7.59 -18.14
N PRO A 174 -19.15 -7.18 -17.41
CA PRO A 174 -19.47 -5.77 -17.31
C PRO A 174 -18.31 -5.02 -16.66
N THR A 175 -18.07 -3.78 -17.09
CA THR A 175 -17.10 -2.91 -16.43
C THR A 175 -17.57 -2.63 -14.99
N PRO A 176 -16.72 -2.85 -13.97
CA PRO A 176 -17.07 -2.54 -12.58
C PRO A 176 -17.47 -1.08 -12.42
N SER A 177 -18.54 -0.84 -11.66
CA SER A 177 -19.05 0.49 -11.35
C SER A 177 -18.04 1.34 -10.61
N ALA A 178 -17.17 0.73 -9.80
CA ALA A 178 -16.05 1.41 -9.15
C ALA A 178 -15.09 2.11 -10.13
N LEU A 179 -15.02 1.69 -11.41
CA LEU A 179 -14.21 2.36 -12.44
C LEU A 179 -14.96 3.50 -13.16
N LEU A 180 -16.25 3.69 -12.88
CA LEU A 180 -17.12 4.62 -13.61
C LEU A 180 -17.42 5.91 -12.83
N GLU A 181 -16.84 6.08 -11.63
CA GLU A 181 -17.12 7.25 -10.79
C GLU A 181 -16.67 8.56 -11.45
N ASP A 182 -17.53 9.58 -11.32
CA ASP A 182 -17.49 10.94 -11.89
C ASP A 182 -18.06 11.20 -13.30
N SER A 183 -18.68 10.21 -13.95
CA SER A 183 -19.59 10.53 -15.08
C SER A 183 -21.05 10.55 -14.60
N ALA A 184 -21.56 11.76 -14.36
CA ALA A 184 -23.00 11.97 -14.30
C ALA A 184 -23.63 11.41 -15.58
N ALA A 185 -24.51 10.41 -15.42
CA ALA A 185 -25.38 9.89 -16.46
C ALA A 185 -24.68 9.45 -17.76
N ALA A 186 -24.29 8.18 -17.85
CA ALA A 186 -24.38 7.48 -19.12
C ALA A 186 -24.69 6.00 -18.88
N GLU A 187 -25.77 5.52 -19.49
CA GLU A 187 -25.91 4.14 -19.96
C GLU A 187 -24.82 3.87 -21.00
N SER A 188 -23.56 3.88 -20.57
CA SER A 188 -22.41 3.66 -21.42
C SER A 188 -22.07 2.18 -21.32
N SER A 189 -22.66 1.38 -22.22
CA SER A 189 -22.17 0.05 -22.55
C SER A 189 -20.83 0.17 -23.30
N GLY A 190 -19.80 0.68 -22.62
CA GLY A 190 -18.45 0.78 -23.17
C GLY A 190 -17.80 -0.59 -23.15
N GLU A 191 -17.50 -1.15 -24.32
CA GLU A 191 -16.70 -2.37 -24.40
C GLU A 191 -15.22 -2.02 -24.19
N MET A 192 -14.54 -2.68 -23.25
CA MET A 192 -13.09 -2.63 -23.10
C MET A 192 -12.47 -3.82 -23.82
N ARG A 193 -11.48 -3.57 -24.68
CA ARG A 193 -10.66 -4.61 -25.31
C ARG A 193 -9.19 -4.33 -25.05
N ILE A 194 -8.43 -5.37 -24.72
CA ILE A 194 -6.98 -5.29 -24.55
C ILE A 194 -6.32 -6.09 -25.67
N LEU A 195 -5.44 -5.44 -26.44
CA LEU A 195 -4.59 -6.09 -27.44
C LEU A 195 -3.18 -6.20 -26.87
N THR A 196 -2.70 -7.43 -26.69
CA THR A 196 -1.32 -7.75 -26.30
C THR A 196 -0.41 -7.89 -27.52
N ASP A 197 0.91 -7.85 -27.31
CA ASP A 197 1.92 -7.81 -28.39
C ASP A 197 1.67 -6.67 -29.40
N ALA A 198 1.14 -5.54 -28.91
CA ALA A 198 0.93 -4.38 -29.76
C ALA A 198 2.28 -3.75 -30.13
N GLU A 199 2.67 -3.83 -31.41
CA GLU A 199 3.76 -3.03 -31.94
C GLU A 199 3.31 -1.56 -31.98
N VAL A 200 3.98 -0.70 -31.21
CA VAL A 200 3.72 0.75 -31.14
C VAL A 200 4.66 1.52 -32.05
#